data_AF-A0A099ZFC6-F1
#
_entry.id   AF-A0A099ZFC6-F1
#
_cell.length_a   1.000
_cell.length_b   1.000
_cell.length_c   1.000
_cell.angle_alpha   90.00
_cell.angle_beta   90.00
_cell.angle_gamma   90.00
#
_symmetry.space_group_name_H-M   'P 1'
#
loop_
_entity.id
_entity.type
_entity.pdbx_description
1 polymer ?
#
loop_
_entity_poly.entity_id
_entity_poly.type
_entity_poly.pdbx_seq_one_letter_code
_entity_poly.pdbx_strand_id
1 'polypeptide(L)'
;YTNAVVHEVQRFSNVIPVGAPRMTTRDTLLGGFLVPKGTVLMTNLTSLFMDKETWETPDAFNPEHFLKDGQFCRREAFIPFSLGK
;
A
#
# COMPACT_ATOMS: atom_id res chain seq x y z
N TYR A 1 6.43 20.38 -1.84
CA TYR A 1 5.11 20.26 -2.48
C TYR A 1 5.09 19.28 -3.67
N THR A 2 5.86 19.48 -4.74
CA THR A 2 5.85 18.59 -5.93
C THR A 2 5.99 17.10 -5.59
N ASN A 3 6.90 16.75 -4.67
CA ASN A 3 7.08 15.36 -4.27
C ASN A 3 5.82 14.77 -3.62
N ALA A 4 5.13 15.54 -2.79
CA ALA A 4 3.87 15.14 -2.16
C ALA A 4 2.77 14.90 -3.20
N VAL A 5 2.67 15.78 -4.21
CA VAL A 5 1.73 15.62 -5.34
C VAL A 5 2.03 14.33 -6.12
N VAL A 6 3.29 14.04 -6.44
CA VAL A 6 3.65 12.80 -7.16
C VAL A 6 3.26 11.55 -6.37
N HIS A 7 3.49 11.55 -5.06
CA HIS A 7 3.13 10.43 -4.19
C HIS A 7 1.62 10.27 -4.07
N GLU A 8 0.88 11.38 -3.95
CA GLU A 8 -0.57 11.35 -3.90
C GLU A 8 -1.18 10.89 -5.23
N VAL A 9 -0.59 11.25 -6.37
CA VAL A 9 -0.99 10.70 -7.67
C VAL A 9 -0.85 9.18 -7.68
N GLN A 10 0.26 8.64 -7.18
CA GLN A 10 0.47 7.19 -7.13
C GLN A 10 -0.51 6.49 -6.18
N ARG A 11 -0.74 7.05 -4.99
CA ARG A 11 -1.69 6.50 -4.00
C ARG A 11 -3.11 6.51 -4.54
N PHE A 12 -3.57 7.66 -5.01
CA PHE A 12 -4.96 7.90 -5.41
C PHE A 12 -5.32 7.21 -6.73
N SER A 13 -4.40 7.23 -7.72
CA SER A 13 -4.65 6.55 -8.99
C SER A 13 -4.73 5.04 -8.85
N ASN A 14 -4.05 4.48 -7.83
CA ASN A 14 -4.08 3.06 -7.48
C ASN A 14 -4.00 2.13 -8.72
N VAL A 15 -3.05 2.43 -9.61
CA VAL A 15 -2.96 1.85 -10.96
C VAL A 15 -2.87 0.32 -10.93
N ILE A 16 -2.24 -0.23 -9.88
CA ILE A 16 -2.15 -1.65 -9.60
C ILE A 16 -2.92 -1.93 -8.31
N PRO A 17 -4.24 -2.17 -8.37
CA PRO A 17 -5.08 -2.32 -7.18
C PRO A 17 -4.80 -3.62 -6.41
N VAL A 18 -4.31 -4.63 -7.13
CA VAL A 18 -3.87 -5.92 -6.59
C VAL A 18 -2.48 -6.20 -7.14
N GLY A 19 -1.52 -6.44 -6.24
CA GLY A 19 -0.13 -6.69 -6.59
C GLY A 19 0.07 -7.95 -7.45
N ALA A 20 1.28 -8.12 -7.98
CA ALA A 20 1.63 -9.30 -8.76
C ALA A 20 1.45 -10.59 -7.92
N PRO A 21 0.96 -11.69 -8.53
CA PRO A 21 0.83 -12.96 -7.83
C PRO A 21 2.15 -13.43 -7.22
N ARG A 22 2.10 -13.85 -5.96
CA ARG A 22 3.20 -14.49 -5.22
C ARG A 22 2.79 -15.91 -4.86
N MET A 23 3.75 -16.76 -4.48
CA MET A 23 3.46 -18.13 -4.05
C MET A 23 4.24 -18.48 -2.79
N THR A 24 3.59 -19.16 -1.83
CA THR A 24 4.26 -19.66 -0.63
C THR A 24 5.25 -20.77 -0.98
N THR A 25 6.49 -20.65 -0.49
CA THR A 25 7.55 -21.65 -0.74
C THR A 25 7.55 -22.80 0.26
N ARG A 26 6.83 -22.63 1.38
CA ARG A 26 6.60 -23.59 2.45
C ARG A 26 5.28 -23.26 3.16
N ASP A 27 4.78 -24.21 3.94
CA ASP A 27 3.68 -23.96 4.87
C ASP A 27 4.07 -22.83 5.83
N THR A 28 3.17 -21.88 6.02
CA THR A 28 3.43 -20.70 6.86
C THR A 28 2.19 -20.24 7.60
N LEU A 29 2.37 -19.47 8.67
CA LEU A 29 1.27 -18.81 9.38
C LEU A 29 1.20 -17.36 8.94
N LEU A 30 0.03 -16.94 8.44
CA LEU A 30 -0.25 -15.56 8.06
C LEU A 30 -1.51 -15.09 8.77
N GLY A 31 -1.41 -14.05 9.60
CA GLY A 31 -2.56 -13.56 10.37
C GLY A 31 -3.21 -14.60 11.29
N GLY A 32 -2.45 -15.60 11.75
CA GLY A 32 -2.95 -16.72 12.55
C GLY A 32 -3.50 -17.91 11.74
N PHE A 33 -3.59 -17.81 10.41
CA PHE A 33 -4.06 -18.88 9.54
C PHE A 33 -2.91 -19.69 8.95
N LEU A 34 -3.06 -21.01 8.88
CA LEU A 34 -2.15 -21.88 8.15
C LEU A 34 -2.38 -21.72 6.64
N VAL A 35 -1.32 -21.30 5.94
CA VAL A 35 -1.27 -21.18 4.50
C VAL A 35 -0.31 -22.26 3.96
N PRO A 36 -0.82 -23.30 3.27
CA PRO A 36 0.02 -24.37 2.73
C PRO A 36 1.02 -23.87 1.67
N LYS A 37 2.12 -24.60 1.49
CA LYS A 37 3.07 -24.45 0.39
C LYS A 37 2.35 -24.50 -0.96
N GLY A 38 2.76 -23.65 -1.90
CA GLY A 38 2.19 -23.59 -3.24
C GLY A 38 0.92 -22.75 -3.34
N THR A 39 0.46 -22.14 -2.24
CA THR A 39 -0.69 -21.24 -2.25
C THR A 39 -0.32 -19.94 -2.97
N VAL A 40 -1.15 -19.54 -3.94
CA VAL A 40 -1.03 -18.23 -4.60
C VAL A 40 -1.56 -17.15 -3.67
N LEU A 41 -0.74 -16.11 -3.45
CA LEU A 41 -1.08 -14.94 -2.66
C LEU A 41 -1.21 -13.73 -3.56
N MET A 42 -2.32 -13.02 -3.40
CA MET A 42 -2.60 -11.74 -4.06
C MET A 42 -2.61 -10.64 -3.01
N THR A 43 -1.73 -9.65 -3.13
CA THR A 43 -1.68 -8.53 -2.19
C THR A 43 -2.68 -7.47 -2.57
N ASN A 44 -3.62 -7.15 -1.69
CA ASN A 44 -4.58 -6.06 -1.90
C ASN A 44 -3.91 -4.71 -1.57
N LEU A 45 -3.44 -4.01 -2.59
CA LEU A 45 -2.83 -2.67 -2.43
C LEU A 45 -3.91 -1.60 -2.25
N THR A 46 -5.10 -1.81 -2.83
CA THR A 46 -6.25 -0.90 -2.68
C THR A 46 -6.63 -0.71 -1.22
N SER A 47 -6.70 -1.81 -0.45
CA SER A 47 -7.03 -1.71 0.98
C SER A 47 -6.01 -0.91 1.77
N LEU A 48 -4.73 -0.94 1.37
CA LEU A 48 -3.67 -0.17 2.01
C LEU A 48 -3.77 1.32 1.66
N PHE A 49 -4.06 1.66 0.40
CA PHE A 49 -4.15 3.05 -0.06
C PHE A 49 -5.45 3.75 0.33
N MET A 50 -6.49 2.98 0.66
CA MET A 50 -7.81 3.49 1.06
C MET A 50 -8.11 3.30 2.56
N ASP A 51 -7.12 2.87 3.35
CA ASP A 51 -7.29 2.67 4.79
C ASP A 51 -7.59 3.99 5.50
N LYS A 52 -8.76 4.06 6.15
CA LYS A 52 -9.27 5.25 6.84
C LYS A 52 -8.54 5.53 8.16
N GLU A 53 -7.86 4.55 8.72
CA GLU A 53 -7.04 4.76 9.92
C GLU A 53 -5.69 5.39 9.56
N THR A 54 -5.20 5.12 8.35
CA THR A 54 -3.92 5.61 7.84
C THR A 54 -4.04 6.94 7.10
N TRP A 55 -5.09 7.16 6.32
CA TRP A 55 -5.25 8.34 5.46
C TRP A 55 -6.43 9.18 5.93
N GLU A 56 -6.23 10.50 6.08
CA GLU A 56 -7.25 11.42 6.59
C GLU A 56 -8.44 11.57 5.64
N THR A 57 -8.17 11.64 4.34
CA THR A 57 -9.18 11.78 3.27
C THR A 57 -8.88 10.79 2.14
N PRO A 58 -9.01 9.47 2.36
CA PRO A 58 -8.50 8.45 1.43
C PRO A 58 -9.17 8.51 0.05
N ASP A 59 -10.45 8.91 0.02
CA ASP A 59 -11.32 9.04 -1.13
C ASP A 59 -11.20 10.39 -1.86
N ALA A 60 -10.40 11.32 -1.33
CA ALA A 60 -10.06 12.57 -1.99
C ALA A 60 -8.59 12.58 -2.45
N PHE A 61 -8.32 13.31 -3.53
CA PHE A 61 -6.95 13.65 -3.91
C PHE A 61 -6.43 14.76 -2.98
N ASN A 62 -5.53 14.41 -2.06
CA ASN A 62 -5.03 15.33 -1.04
C ASN A 62 -3.50 15.19 -0.85
N PRO A 63 -2.69 16.08 -1.46
CA PRO A 63 -1.23 16.09 -1.28
C PRO A 63 -0.77 16.27 0.17
N GLU A 64 -1.62 16.80 1.06
CA GLU A 64 -1.29 16.99 2.47
C GLU A 64 -1.04 15.66 3.20
N HIS A 65 -1.54 14.53 2.67
CA HIS A 65 -1.20 13.20 3.17
C HIS A 65 0.31 12.91 3.23
N PHE A 66 1.11 13.62 2.44
CA PHE A 66 2.57 13.49 2.36
C PHE A 66 3.30 14.73 2.87
N LEU A 67 2.62 15.59 3.64
CA LEU A 67 3.18 16.79 4.23
C LEU A 67 3.03 16.76 5.76
N LYS A 68 4.05 17.26 6.46
CA LYS A 68 4.02 17.56 7.89
C LYS A 68 4.74 18.87 8.10
N ASP A 69 4.05 19.86 8.67
CA ASP A 69 4.57 21.22 8.87
C ASP A 69 5.13 21.84 7.56
N GLY A 70 4.45 21.57 6.43
CA GLY A 70 4.83 22.03 5.09
C GLY A 70 6.02 21.29 4.45
N GLN A 71 6.64 20.34 5.15
CA GLN A 71 7.74 19.52 4.64
C GLN A 71 7.25 18.14 4.19
N PHE A 72 7.94 17.58 3.20
CA PHE A 72 7.62 16.23 2.73
C PHE A 72 7.85 15.19 3.83
N CYS A 73 6.82 14.39 4.10
CA CYS A 73 6.86 13.29 5.06
C CYS A 73 6.54 11.98 4.35
N ARG A 74 7.48 11.04 4.39
CA ARG A 74 7.27 9.69 3.84
C ARG A 74 6.33 8.91 4.75
N ARG A 75 5.31 8.27 4.17
CA ARG A 75 4.37 7.38 4.87
C ARG A 75 4.84 5.94 4.76
N GLU A 76 4.89 5.19 5.86
CA GLU A 76 5.28 3.76 5.84
C GLU A 76 4.27 2.89 5.08
N ALA A 77 2.98 3.24 5.18
CA ALA A 77 1.91 2.60 4.42
C ALA A 77 1.93 2.92 2.91
N PHE A 78 2.82 3.79 2.44
CA PHE A 78 2.96 4.07 1.03
C PHE A 78 3.88 3.06 0.35
N ILE A 79 3.26 2.01 -0.21
CA ILE A 79 3.94 0.89 -0.85
C ILE A 79 3.42 0.67 -2.29
N PRO A 80 3.57 1.65 -3.20
CA PRO A 80 3.11 1.53 -4.59
C PRO A 80 3.80 0.41 -5.39
N PHE A 81 4.95 -0.06 -4.92
CA PHE A 81 5.79 -1.04 -5.62
C PHE A 81 5.93 -2.37 -4.86
N SER A 82 5.01 -2.67 -3.94
CA SER A 82 5.09 -3.81 -3.02
C SER A 82 6.37 -3.80 -2.15
N LEU A 83 6.56 -4.83 -1.33
CA LEU A 83 7.76 -5.07 -0.52
C LEU A 83 8.20 -6.53 -0.60
N GLY A 84 9.45 -6.77 -0.19
CA GLY A 84 10.01 -8.10 0.00
C GLY A 84 10.47 -8.78 -1.30
N LYS A 85 11.17 -9.91 -1.15
CA LYS A 85 11.59 -10.79 -2.25
C LYS A 85 10.58 -11.90 -2.49
#